data_AF-A0A381WKF3-F1
#
_entry.id   AF-A0A381WKF3-F1
#
_cell.length_a   1.000
_cell.length_b   1.000
_cell.length_c   1.000
_cell.angle_alpha   90.00
_cell.angle_beta   90.00
_cell.angle_gamma   90.00
#
_symmetry.space_group_name_H-M   'P 1'
#
loop_
_entity.id
_entity.type
_entity.pdbx_description
1 polymer ?
#
loop_
_entity_poly.entity_id
_entity_poly.type
_entity_poly.pdbx_seq_one_letter_code
_entity_poly.pdbx_strand_id
1 'polypeptide(L)'
;MNNYKLEIPRNQFDRIAGAFESTIIDVNGYDSNNDTVIFTISEKQRIKFAKFAVKKDNPKIPARWRATYWICQMFLPRNIKQYLVK
;
A
#
# COMPACT_ATOMS: atom_id res chain seq x y z
N MET A 1 8.31 17.09 4.40
CA MET A 1 8.16 15.62 4.39
C MET A 1 7.17 15.29 3.30
N ASN A 2 7.56 14.52 2.28
CA ASN A 2 6.64 14.18 1.20
C ASN A 2 5.69 13.08 1.69
N ASN A 3 4.40 13.40 1.70
CA ASN A 3 3.33 12.47 1.96
C ASN A 3 2.58 12.19 0.65
N TYR A 4 2.08 10.98 0.51
CA TYR A 4 1.26 10.56 -0.61
C TYR A 4 -0.15 10.35 -0.12
N LYS A 5 -1.09 11.10 -0.68
CA LYS A 5 -2.53 10.87 -0.51
C LYS A 5 -2.98 9.96 -1.64
N LEU A 6 -3.43 8.76 -1.29
CA LEU A 6 -3.72 7.68 -2.22
C LEU A 6 -5.18 7.26 -2.11
N GLU A 7 -5.75 6.84 -3.23
CA GLU A 7 -7.06 6.23 -3.31
C GLU A 7 -6.95 4.86 -3.99
N ILE A 8 -7.51 3.83 -3.36
CA ILE A 8 -7.56 2.46 -3.88
C ILE A 8 -8.87 1.78 -3.50
N PRO A 9 -9.26 0.69 -4.20
CA PRO A 9 -10.37 -0.15 -3.79
C PRO A 9 -10.21 -0.67 -2.35
N ARG A 10 -11.32 -0.71 -1.60
CA ARG A 10 -11.33 -1.12 -0.18
C ARG A 10 -10.74 -2.51 0.03
N ASN A 11 -11.07 -3.47 -0.83
CA ASN A 11 -10.53 -4.83 -0.75
C ASN A 11 -8.98 -4.88 -0.86
N GLN A 12 -8.38 -3.96 -1.61
CA GLN A 12 -6.93 -3.82 -1.73
C GLN A 12 -6.36 -3.15 -0.49
N PHE A 13 -7.04 -2.13 0.04
CA PHE A 13 -6.68 -1.51 1.32
C PHE A 13 -6.69 -2.52 2.47
N ASP A 14 -7.74 -3.34 2.60
CA ASP A 14 -7.87 -4.36 3.63
C ASP A 14 -6.73 -5.39 3.58
N ARG A 15 -6.28 -5.76 2.37
CA ARG A 15 -5.11 -6.64 2.18
C ARG A 15 -3.82 -5.97 2.67
N ILE A 16 -3.67 -4.66 2.46
CA ILE A 16 -2.53 -3.90 2.95
C ILE A 16 -2.60 -3.78 4.48
N ALA A 17 -3.75 -3.44 5.04
CA ALA A 17 -3.95 -3.33 6.48
C ALA A 17 -3.72 -4.67 7.19
N GLY A 18 -4.27 -5.77 6.67
CA GLY A 18 -4.06 -7.11 7.22
C GLY A 18 -2.62 -7.61 7.06
N ALA A 19 -1.94 -7.23 5.97
CA ALA A 19 -0.52 -7.51 5.84
C ALA A 19 0.31 -6.71 6.84
N PHE A 20 0.08 -5.40 6.95
CA PHE A 20 0.88 -4.45 7.73
C PHE A 20 0.18 -3.97 9.00
N GLU A 21 -0.47 -4.86 9.74
CA GLU A 21 -1.32 -4.53 10.90
C GLU A 21 -0.63 -3.64 11.95
N SER A 22 0.68 -3.82 12.15
CA SER A 22 1.48 -3.00 13.08
C SER A 22 1.91 -1.62 12.53
N THR A 23 1.53 -1.29 11.30
CA THR A 23 1.85 -0.01 10.66
C THR A 23 0.62 0.88 10.66
N ILE A 24 0.70 2.00 11.37
CA ILE A 24 -0.35 3.01 11.37
C ILE A 24 -0.45 3.61 9.97
N ILE A 25 -1.63 3.51 9.36
CA ILE A 25 -1.97 4.14 8.08
C ILE A 25 -3.07 5.16 8.37
N ASP A 26 -2.88 6.39 7.94
CA ASP A 26 -3.82 7.48 8.19
C ASP A 26 -4.96 7.43 7.16
N VAL A 27 -6.16 7.05 7.58
CA VAL A 27 -7.34 6.95 6.70
C VAL A 27 -8.05 8.29 6.69
N ASN A 28 -8.09 8.93 5.52
CA ASN A 28 -8.71 10.24 5.35
C ASN A 28 -10.21 10.16 5.05
N GLY A 29 -10.67 9.04 4.50
CA GLY A 29 -12.08 8.87 4.13
C GLY A 29 -12.38 7.60 3.36
N TYR A 30 -13.66 7.33 3.19
CA TYR A 30 -14.20 6.20 2.44
C TYR A 30 -15.27 6.72 1.47
N ASP A 31 -15.17 6.33 0.21
CA ASP A 31 -16.18 6.58 -0.80
C ASP A 31 -17.05 5.33 -0.97
N SER A 32 -18.27 5.39 -0.44
CA SER A 32 -19.22 4.29 -0.50
C SER A 32 -19.77 4.02 -1.89
N ASN A 33 -19.74 5.00 -2.80
CA ASN A 33 -20.26 4.82 -4.15
C ASN A 33 -19.28 4.02 -5.01
N ASN A 34 -17.98 4.28 -4.84
CA ASN A 34 -16.91 3.63 -5.60
C ASN A 34 -16.25 2.46 -4.86
N ASP A 35 -16.61 2.22 -3.59
CA ASP A 35 -15.98 1.24 -2.68
C ASP A 35 -14.45 1.45 -2.60
N THR A 36 -14.03 2.71 -2.47
CA THR A 36 -12.62 3.13 -2.37
C THR A 36 -12.29 3.73 -1.01
N VAL A 37 -11.03 3.60 -0.61
CA VAL A 37 -10.48 4.17 0.62
C VAL A 37 -9.41 5.19 0.26
N ILE A 38 -9.51 6.38 0.84
CA ILE A 38 -8.52 7.45 0.72
C ILE A 38 -7.66 7.45 1.97
N PHE A 39 -6.34 7.36 1.82
CA PHE A 39 -5.40 7.28 2.93
C PHE A 39 -4.09 8.01 2.63
N THR A 40 -3.35 8.37 3.68
CA THR A 40 -2.08 9.08 3.59
C THR A 40 -0.94 8.19 4.09
N ILE A 41 0.16 8.18 3.34
CA ILE A 41 1.42 7.56 3.78
C ILE A 41 2.60 8.51 3.60
N SER A 42 3.59 8.41 4.48
CA SER A 42 4.87 9.10 4.32
C SER A 42 5.78 8.41 3.30
N GLU A 43 6.76 9.16 2.76
CA GLU A 43 7.84 8.57 1.92
C GLU A 43 8.55 7.40 2.63
N LYS A 44 8.75 7.48 3.96
CA LYS A 44 9.35 6.39 4.75
C LYS A 44 8.52 5.10 4.68
N GLN A 45 7.19 5.23 4.81
CA GLN A 45 6.27 4.10 4.68
C GLN A 45 6.24 3.58 3.25
N ARG A 46 6.20 4.46 2.25
CA ARG A 46 6.27 4.07 0.82
C ARG A 46 7.52 3.23 0.54
N ILE A 47 8.70 3.68 0.97
CA ILE A 47 9.96 2.92 0.81
C ILE A 47 9.86 1.57 1.52
N LYS A 48 9.33 1.53 2.75
CA LYS A 48 9.16 0.29 3.52
C LYS A 48 8.28 -0.70 2.77
N PHE A 49 7.12 -0.28 2.27
CA PHE A 49 6.21 -1.14 1.53
C PHE A 49 6.82 -1.59 0.19
N ALA A 50 7.50 -0.68 -0.53
CA ALA A 50 8.16 -1.00 -1.80
C ALA A 50 9.23 -2.10 -1.68
N LYS A 51 9.86 -2.30 -0.50
CA LYS A 51 10.81 -3.40 -0.29
C LYS A 51 10.17 -4.78 -0.42
N PHE A 52 8.88 -4.90 -0.14
CA PHE A 52 8.14 -6.16 -0.27
C PHE A 52 7.69 -6.41 -1.73
N ALA A 53 7.80 -5.41 -2.61
CA ALA A 53 7.43 -5.50 -4.02
C ALA A 53 8.51 -6.13 -4.94
N VAL A 54 9.59 -6.69 -4.40
CA VAL A 54 10.78 -6.99 -5.23
C VAL A 54 10.78 -8.41 -5.82
N LYS A 55 10.37 -9.47 -5.09
CA LYS A 55 10.22 -10.84 -5.63
C LYS A 55 9.24 -11.69 -4.80
N LYS A 56 8.33 -12.41 -5.48
CA LYS A 56 7.37 -13.35 -4.87
C LYS A 56 8.06 -14.46 -4.07
N ASP A 57 9.19 -14.96 -4.55
CA ASP A 57 9.92 -16.10 -3.96
C ASP A 57 11.20 -15.68 -3.23
N ASN A 58 11.31 -14.43 -2.79
CA ASN A 58 12.47 -14.01 -2.02
C ASN A 58 12.54 -14.81 -0.71
N PRO A 59 13.56 -15.68 -0.51
CA PRO A 59 13.67 -16.47 0.72
C PRO A 59 13.91 -15.60 1.96
N LYS A 60 14.36 -14.34 1.77
CA LYS A 60 14.53 -13.36 2.85
C LYS A 60 13.19 -12.79 3.37
N ILE A 61 12.09 -13.00 2.64
CA ILE A 61 10.75 -12.57 3.03
C ILE A 61 10.00 -13.78 3.61
N PRO A 62 9.45 -13.71 4.84
CA PRO A 62 8.72 -14.83 5.42
C PRO A 62 7.52 -15.21 4.55
N ALA A 63 7.18 -16.50 4.48
CA ALA A 63 6.17 -17.04 3.56
C ALA A 63 4.84 -16.27 3.59
N ARG A 64 4.36 -15.88 4.79
CA ARG A 64 3.14 -15.08 4.99
C ARG A 64 3.16 -13.72 4.26
N TRP A 65 4.34 -13.15 4.03
CA TRP A 65 4.54 -11.86 3.38
C TRP A 65 4.79 -12.00 1.87
N ARG A 66 4.93 -13.20 1.32
CA ARG A 66 5.19 -13.37 -0.13
C ARG A 66 4.01 -12.91 -0.99
N ALA A 67 2.79 -13.09 -0.49
CA ALA A 67 1.58 -12.56 -1.13
C ALA A 67 1.57 -11.02 -1.20
N THR A 68 2.32 -10.36 -0.30
CA THR A 68 2.41 -8.89 -0.28
C THR A 68 3.21 -8.34 -1.47
N TYR A 69 3.92 -9.19 -2.21
CA TYR A 69 4.59 -8.82 -3.46
C TYR A 69 3.68 -8.05 -4.42
N TRP A 70 2.46 -8.56 -4.62
CA TRP A 70 1.51 -7.99 -5.56
C TRP A 70 0.90 -6.70 -5.03
N ILE A 71 0.42 -6.69 -3.79
CA ILE A 71 -0.22 -5.50 -3.20
C ILE A 71 0.77 -4.35 -3.01
N CYS A 72 2.06 -4.65 -2.78
CA CYS A 72 3.09 -3.63 -2.60
C CYS A 72 3.62 -3.05 -3.90
N GLN A 73 3.30 -3.62 -5.08
CA GLN A 73 3.72 -3.07 -6.38
C GLN A 73 3.26 -1.61 -6.55
N MET A 74 2.12 -1.23 -5.97
CA MET A 74 1.60 0.14 -6.07
C MET A 74 2.54 1.19 -5.48
N PHE A 75 3.36 0.84 -4.49
CA PHE A 75 4.26 1.79 -3.81
C PHE A 75 5.57 2.04 -4.56
N LEU A 76 5.79 1.36 -5.69
CA LEU A 76 6.93 1.66 -6.57
C LEU A 76 6.77 3.06 -7.18
N PRO A 77 7.85 3.85 -7.34
CA PRO A 77 7.76 5.23 -7.87
C PRO A 77 7.08 5.32 -9.23
N ARG A 78 7.26 4.29 -10.08
CA ARG A 78 6.62 4.17 -11.39
C ARG A 78 5.11 3.91 -11.34
N ASN A 79 4.61 3.32 -10.26
CA ASN A 79 3.23 2.86 -10.15
C ASN A 79 2.38 3.75 -9.24
N ILE A 80 2.97 4.42 -8.24
CA ILE A 80 2.22 5.17 -7.23
C ILE A 80 1.41 6.33 -7.82
N LYS A 81 1.89 6.91 -8.93
CA LYS A 81 1.27 8.07 -9.58
C LYS A 81 -0.19 7.86 -10.00
N GLN A 82 -0.56 6.64 -10.37
CA GLN A 82 -1.93 6.33 -10.81
C GLN A 82 -2.96 6.32 -9.67
N TYR A 83 -2.49 6.24 -8.42
CA TYR A 83 -3.34 6.18 -7.23
C TYR A 83 -3.36 7.52 -6.48
N LEU A 84 -2.62 8.53 -6.95
CA LEU A 84 -2.60 9.82 -6.28
C LEU A 84 -3.95 10.51 -6.44
N VAL A 85 -4.52 10.92 -5.31
CA VAL A 85 -5.69 11.80 -5.31
C VAL A 85 -5.27 13.15 -5.88
N LYS A 86 -6.00 13.65 -6.87
CA LYS A 86 -5.78 14.96 -7.50
C LYS A 86 -6.31 16.10 -6.63
#